data_AF-A0A538E2V1-F1
#
_entry.id   AF-A0A538E2V1-F1
#
_cell.length_a   1.000
_cell.length_b   1.000
_cell.length_c   1.000
_cell.angle_alpha   90.00
_cell.angle_beta   90.00
_cell.angle_gamma   90.00
#
_symmetry.space_group_name_H-M   'P 1'
#
loop_
_entity.id
_entity.type
_entity.pdbx_description
1 polymer ?
#
loop_
_entity_poly.entity_id
_entity_poly.type
_entity_poly.pdbx_seq_one_letter_code
_entity_poly.pdbx_strand_id
1 'polypeptide(L)'
;MPEWTAEIVVDEPLARSLIREQLASLAVRSLRLLAAGCDNTVWLADDRWAFRFPRREIAVPLVERELAVLPYVESILPLAVPAPLDRLVAG
;
A
#
# COMPACT_ATOMS: atom_id res chain seq x y z
N MET A 1 9.30 17.38 15.97
CA MET A 1 9.64 16.71 14.70
C MET A 1 8.78 17.33 13.60
N PRO A 2 9.25 17.45 12.34
CA PRO A 2 8.39 17.94 11.27
C PRO A 2 7.14 17.05 11.14
N GLU A 3 6.02 17.65 10.76
CA GLU A 3 4.70 16.99 10.66
C GLU A 3 4.66 15.82 9.67
N TRP A 4 5.72 15.67 8.87
CA TRP A 4 5.85 14.71 7.79
C TRP A 4 6.86 13.58 8.08
N THR A 5 7.37 13.49 9.31
CA THR A 5 8.27 12.39 9.71
C THR A 5 7.53 11.06 9.78
N ALA A 6 8.18 9.96 9.38
CA ALA A 6 7.67 8.61 9.64
C ALA A 6 7.47 8.38 11.13
N GLU A 7 6.32 7.81 11.51
CA GLU A 7 6.20 7.11 12.78
C GLU A 7 6.80 5.69 12.66
N ILE A 8 6.59 5.06 11.49
CA ILE A 8 7.14 3.73 11.17
C ILE A 8 7.94 3.81 9.88
N VAL A 9 9.18 3.30 9.90
CA VAL A 9 9.97 3.10 8.69
C VAL A 9 9.73 1.68 8.21
N VAL A 10 9.11 1.56 7.03
CA VAL A 10 8.90 0.26 6.37
C VAL A 10 9.99 0.03 5.34
N ASP A 11 11.09 -0.55 5.79
CA ASP A 11 12.22 -0.96 4.96
C ASP A 11 11.92 -2.25 4.17
N GLU A 12 12.85 -2.69 3.32
CA GLU A 12 12.63 -3.85 2.45
C GLU A 12 12.36 -5.14 3.24
N PRO A 13 13.13 -5.49 4.30
CA PRO A 13 12.85 -6.67 5.11
C PRO A 13 11.46 -6.66 5.74
N LEU A 14 11.04 -5.52 6.33
CA LEU A 14 9.72 -5.41 6.94
C LEU A 14 8.61 -5.51 5.90
N ALA A 15 8.75 -4.82 4.76
CA ALA A 15 7.79 -4.91 3.66
C ALA A 15 7.60 -6.36 3.17
N ARG A 16 8.70 -7.10 2.99
CA ARG A 16 8.64 -8.52 2.59
C ARG A 16 7.93 -9.40 3.62
N SER A 17 8.17 -9.17 4.92
CA SER A 17 7.49 -9.94 5.96
C SER A 17 5.99 -9.70 5.94
N LEU A 18 5.57 -8.43 5.92
CA LEU A 18 4.16 -8.04 5.92
C LEU A 18 3.42 -8.56 4.68
N ILE A 19 4.03 -8.48 3.50
CA ILE A 19 3.44 -9.04 2.27
C ILE A 19 3.25 -10.55 2.41
N ARG A 20 4.27 -11.28 2.90
CA ARG A 20 4.18 -12.74 3.05
C ARG A 20 3.15 -13.15 4.09
N GLU A 21 3.01 -12.39 5.18
CA GLU A 21 2.04 -12.65 6.24
C GLU A 21 0.60 -12.47 5.77
N GLN A 22 0.32 -11.44 4.96
CA GLN A 22 -1.04 -11.13 4.52
C GLN A 22 -1.42 -11.77 3.17
N LEU A 23 -0.43 -12.00 2.30
CA LEU A 23 -0.59 -12.54 0.95
C LEU A 23 0.32 -13.73 0.72
N ALA A 24 0.21 -14.77 1.54
CA ALA A 24 1.08 -15.94 1.49
C ALA A 24 1.13 -16.65 0.11
N SER A 25 0.05 -16.56 -0.67
CA SER A 25 -0.02 -17.12 -2.03
C SER A 25 0.70 -16.26 -3.08
N LEU A 26 1.05 -15.01 -2.77
CA LEU A 26 1.72 -14.11 -3.68
C LEU A 26 3.25 -14.28 -3.58
N ALA A 27 3.83 -14.99 -4.54
CA ALA A 27 5.27 -15.19 -4.63
C ALA A 27 5.99 -13.96 -5.21
N VAL A 28 6.25 -12.95 -4.37
CA VAL A 28 7.01 -11.74 -4.74
C VAL A 28 8.49 -12.06 -4.89
N ARG A 29 9.06 -11.85 -6.10
CA ARG A 29 10.46 -12.16 -6.42
C ARG A 29 11.37 -10.94 -6.34
N SER A 30 10.92 -9.80 -6.86
CA SER A 30 11.61 -8.52 -6.73
C SER A 30 10.81 -7.54 -5.90
N LEU A 31 11.51 -6.67 -5.17
CA LEU A 31 10.92 -5.57 -4.45
C LEU A 31 11.84 -4.36 -4.61
N ARG A 32 11.31 -3.22 -5.05
CA ARG A 32 12.07 -1.96 -5.15
C ARG A 32 11.29 -0.82 -4.53
N LEU A 33 11.98 0.06 -3.82
CA LEU A 33 11.35 1.25 -3.28
C LEU A 33 10.87 2.10 -4.45
N LEU A 34 9.57 2.38 -4.50
CA LEU A 34 8.96 3.19 -5.55
C LEU A 34 8.85 4.65 -5.12
N ALA A 35 8.36 4.87 -3.89
CA ALA A 35 8.17 6.21 -3.34
C ALA A 35 8.10 6.17 -1.81
N ALA A 36 8.45 7.28 -1.17
CA ALA A 36 8.17 7.52 0.24
C ALA A 36 7.50 8.89 0.37
N GLY A 37 6.17 8.88 0.53
CA GLY A 37 5.38 10.09 0.73
C GLY A 37 5.25 10.44 2.21
N CYS A 38 4.44 11.46 2.50
CA CYS A 38 4.12 11.87 3.86
C CYS A 38 3.46 10.75 4.69
N ASP A 39 2.53 10.02 4.05
CA ASP A 39 1.63 9.11 4.75
C ASP A 39 1.88 7.63 4.44
N ASN A 40 2.59 7.33 3.34
CA ASN A 40 2.83 5.96 2.91
C ASN A 40 4.26 5.76 2.41
N THR A 41 4.82 4.58 2.69
CA THR A 41 5.94 4.02 1.94
C THR A 41 5.38 3.10 0.86
N VAL A 42 5.87 3.22 -0.38
CA VAL A 42 5.38 2.43 -1.52
C VAL A 42 6.51 1.56 -2.07
N TRP A 43 6.29 0.26 -2.07
CA TRP A 43 7.19 -0.73 -2.67
C TRP A 43 6.56 -1.30 -3.94
N LEU A 44 7.32 -1.35 -5.03
CA LEU A 44 6.89 -2.03 -6.25
C LEU A 44 7.45 -3.45 -6.25
N ALA A 45 6.55 -4.42 -6.35
CA ALA A 45 6.84 -5.84 -6.42
C ALA A 45 6.65 -6.37 -7.85
N ASP A 46 7.65 -7.09 -8.35
CA ASP A 46 7.64 -7.75 -9.67
C ASP A 46 7.22 -6.84 -10.85
N ASP A 47 7.52 -5.54 -10.73
CA ASP A 47 7.08 -4.47 -11.64
C ASP A 47 5.56 -4.50 -11.98
N ARG A 48 4.76 -5.07 -11.06
CA ARG A 48 3.34 -5.34 -11.27
C ARG A 48 2.45 -4.87 -10.13
N TRP A 49 2.92 -4.99 -8.89
CA TRP A 49 2.11 -4.70 -7.69
C TRP A 49 2.71 -3.56 -6.89
N ALA A 50 1.92 -2.52 -6.63
CA ALA A 50 2.31 -1.45 -5.71
C ALA A 50 1.75 -1.73 -4.32
N PHE A 51 2.64 -2.03 -3.37
CA PHE A 51 2.29 -2.17 -1.96
C PHE A 51 2.45 -0.84 -1.24
N ARG A 52 1.36 -0.33 -0.67
CA ARG A 52 1.35 0.91 0.12
C ARG A 52 1.26 0.57 1.59
N PHE A 53 2.24 1.03 2.35
CA PHE A 53 2.31 0.84 3.79
C PHE A 53 2.10 2.18 4.48
N PRO A 54 0.98 2.37 5.20
CA PRO A 54 0.79 3.51 6.08
C PRO A 54 1.97 3.62 7.05
N ARG A 55 2.64 4.77 7.04
CA ARG A 55 3.81 5.05 7.91
C ARG A 55 3.46 5.97 9.09
N ARG A 56 2.17 6.28 9.22
CA ARG A 56 1.56 7.13 10.25
C ARG A 56 0.16 6.59 10.56
N GLU A 57 -0.24 6.63 11.81
CA GLU A 57 -1.55 6.13 12.25
C GLU A 57 -2.71 6.87 11.53
N ILE A 58 -2.57 8.18 11.34
CA ILE A 58 -3.58 9.01 10.66
C ILE A 58 -3.84 8.59 9.20
N ALA A 59 -2.89 7.89 8.56
CA ALA A 59 -3.02 7.44 7.18
C ALA A 59 -3.91 6.20 7.03
N VAL A 60 -4.05 5.39 8.09
CA VAL A 60 -4.86 4.16 8.07
C VAL A 60 -6.31 4.43 7.69
N PRO A 61 -7.07 5.31 8.38
CA PRO A 61 -8.45 5.58 8.02
C PRO A 61 -8.59 6.35 6.69
N LEU A 62 -7.51 6.90 6.13
CA LEU A 62 -7.53 7.48 4.78
C LEU A 62 -7.47 6.37 3.71
N VAL A 63 -6.60 5.37 3.90
CA VAL A 63 -6.51 4.21 3.01
C VAL A 63 -7.80 3.40 3.03
N GLU A 64 -8.44 3.21 4.19
CA GLU A 64 -9.73 2.53 4.28
C GLU A 64 -10.83 3.23 3.47
N ARG A 65 -10.90 4.57 3.56
CA ARG A 65 -11.85 5.37 2.77
C ARG A 65 -11.54 5.29 1.28
N GLU A 66 -10.26 5.35 0.90
CA GLU A 66 -9.83 5.18 -0.48
C GLU A 66 -10.32 3.84 -1.03
N LEU A 67 -10.05 2.73 -0.34
CA LEU A 67 -10.48 1.38 -0.70
C LEU A 67 -12.02 1.24 -0.78
N ALA A 68 -12.75 1.95 0.07
CA ALA A 68 -14.22 1.92 0.07
C ALA A 68 -14.82 2.62 -1.16
N VAL A 69 -14.19 3.70 -1.63
CA VAL A 69 -14.71 4.54 -2.73
C VAL A 69 -14.18 4.11 -4.10
N LEU A 70 -13.03 3.44 -4.14
CA LEU A 70 -12.34 3.04 -5.37
C LEU A 70 -13.21 2.24 -6.38
N PRO A 71 -14.07 1.28 -5.98
CA PRO A 71 -14.95 0.57 -6.92
C PRO A 71 -15.95 1.50 -7.62
N TYR A 72 -16.43 2.53 -6.91
CA TYR A 72 -17.31 3.53 -7.51
C TYR A 72 -16.54 4.39 -8.52
N VAL A 73 -15.32 4.82 -8.17
CA VAL A 73 -14.47 5.61 -9.06
C VAL A 73 -14.12 4.83 -10.34
N GLU A 74 -13.77 3.55 -10.21
CA GLU A 74 -13.51 2.65 -11.34
C GLU A 74 -14.71 2.57 -12.30
N SER A 75 -15.93 2.59 -11.77
CA SER A 75 -17.15 2.48 -12.59
C SER A 75 -17.47 3.72 -13.43
N ILE A 76 -16.90 4.89 -13.10
CA ILE A 76 -17.25 6.18 -13.73
C ILE A 76 -16.09 6.84 -14.49
N LEU A 77 -14.84 6.39 -14.30
CA LEU A 77 -13.68 6.96 -14.97
C LEU A 77 -13.33 6.21 -16.26
N PRO A 78 -12.98 6.93 -17.35
CA PRO A 78 -12.52 6.31 -18.59
C PRO A 78 -11.05 5.85 -18.51
N LEU A 79 -10.34 6.23 -17.44
CA LEU A 79 -8.93 5.88 -17.21
C LEU A 79 -8.82 4.80 -16.14
N ALA A 80 -7.79 3.97 -16.28
CA ALA A 80 -7.48 2.96 -15.28
C ALA A 80 -7.17 3.61 -13.93
N VAL A 81 -7.75 3.05 -12.88
CA VAL A 81 -7.49 3.39 -11.49
C VAL A 81 -6.81 2.22 -10.78
N PRO A 82 -6.25 2.41 -9.58
CA PRO A 82 -5.76 1.29 -8.79
C PRO A 82 -6.84 0.21 -8.60
N ALA A 83 -6.46 -1.06 -8.79
CA ALA A 83 -7.32 -2.22 -8.57
C ALA A 83 -6.71 -3.08 -7.45
N PRO A 84 -7.22 -2.98 -6.20
CA PRO A 84 -6.69 -3.74 -5.08
C PRO A 84 -6.87 -5.25 -5.30
N LEU A 85 -5.82 -6.03 -5.02
CA LEU A 85 -5.97 -7.46 -4.73
C LEU A 85 -6.85 -7.57 -3.48
N ASP A 86 -7.97 -8.29 -3.55
CA ASP A 86 -9.02 -8.49 -2.52
C ASP A 86 -8.74 -7.93 -1.11
N ARG A 87 -9.72 -7.21 -0.55
CA ARG A 87 -9.66 -6.47 0.74
C ARG A 87 -8.94 -7.23 1.85
N LEU A 88 -7.63 -7.06 1.94
CA LEU A 88 -6.90 -7.18 3.19
C LEU A 88 -7.12 -5.88 3.95
N VAL A 89 -8.27 -5.81 4.61
CA VAL A 89 -8.40 -4.97 5.79
C VAL A 89 -7.83 -5.81 6.91
N ALA A 90 -6.64 -5.47 7.39
CA ALA A 90 -6.16 -6.02 8.65
C ALA A 90 -7.26 -5.77 9.71
N GLY A 91 -7.63 -6.81 10.44
CA GLY A 91 -8.56 -6.72 11.56
C GLY A 91 -7.98 -5.93 12.74
#